data_AF-X1AKD8-F1
#
_entry.id   AF-X1AKD8-F1
#
_cell.length_a   1.000
_cell.length_b   1.000
_cell.length_c   1.000
_cell.angle_alpha   90.00
_cell.angle_beta   90.00
_cell.angle_gamma   90.00
#
_symmetry.space_group_name_H-M   'P 1'
#
loop_
_entity.id
_entity.type
_entity.pdbx_description
1 polymer ?
#
loop_
_entity_poly.entity_id
_entity_poly.type
_entity_poly.pdbx_seq_one_letter_code
_entity_poly.pdbx_strand_id
1 'polypeptide(L)'
;TDITWYKKFDLPYKQSIGLDGKFTKQGDFLAGLNVFDARKTILEKLQDRNLLITQQPIMHAVNIHERCKKEIEFILLPQWFVKILAYKEVLLAQAERINWHPKFMKERYKNWVENINWDWCISRQRLYGIPFPVWHCQDCGQLLFADINDLPVDPQETSYQGKCTKCEGTDIIPDTDVMDTWNTSSLTPYICYQLLNGNKR
;
A
#
# COMPACT_ATOMS: atom_id res chain seq x y z
N THR A 1 9.09 14.67 -5.30
CA THR A 1 8.71 13.77 -6.42
C THR A 1 7.40 14.28 -7.00
N ASP A 2 6.96 13.76 -8.14
CA ASP A 2 5.70 14.19 -8.79
C ASP A 2 4.49 14.05 -7.86
N ILE A 3 4.44 12.97 -7.06
CA ILE A 3 3.40 12.75 -6.04
C ILE A 3 3.37 13.90 -5.02
N THR A 4 4.53 14.42 -4.61
CA THR A 4 4.62 15.56 -3.67
C THR A 4 3.98 16.81 -4.26
N TRP A 5 4.29 17.12 -5.52
CA TRP A 5 3.78 18.31 -6.21
C TRP A 5 2.29 18.20 -6.50
N TYR A 6 1.85 17.03 -6.98
CA TYR A 6 0.44 16.68 -7.16
C TYR A 6 -0.38 16.98 -5.90
N LYS A 7 0.05 16.50 -4.73
CA LYS A 7 -0.64 16.75 -3.46
C LYS A 7 -0.55 18.20 -3.01
N LYS A 8 0.61 18.85 -3.18
CA LYS A 8 0.83 20.23 -2.72
C LYS A 8 -0.04 21.24 -3.45
N PHE A 9 -0.29 21.02 -4.73
CA PHE A 9 -1.01 21.94 -5.59
C PHE A 9 -2.40 21.46 -6.01
N ASP A 10 -2.90 20.36 -5.41
CA ASP A 10 -4.22 19.79 -5.68
C ASP A 10 -4.50 19.62 -7.19
N LEU A 11 -3.51 19.08 -7.90
CA LEU A 11 -3.61 18.89 -9.34
C LEU A 11 -4.56 17.73 -9.65
N PRO A 12 -5.31 17.76 -10.76
CA PRO A 12 -6.20 16.65 -11.13
C PRO A 12 -5.39 15.39 -11.43
N TYR A 13 -5.68 14.29 -10.73
CA TYR A 13 -5.08 12.99 -11.01
C TYR A 13 -5.72 12.35 -12.25
N LYS A 14 -4.88 11.83 -13.16
CA LYS A 14 -5.31 11.04 -14.31
C LYS A 14 -4.49 9.75 -14.35
N GLN A 15 -5.17 8.62 -14.24
CA GLN A 15 -4.53 7.31 -14.30
C GLN A 15 -4.38 6.86 -15.76
N SER A 16 -3.20 7.13 -16.32
CA SER A 16 -2.89 6.74 -17.71
C SER A 16 -2.48 5.27 -17.84
N ILE A 17 -2.04 4.60 -16.77
CA ILE A 17 -1.58 3.20 -16.78
C ILE A 17 -2.45 2.37 -15.81
N GLY A 18 -2.98 1.25 -16.30
CA GLY A 18 -3.80 0.31 -15.55
C GLY A 18 -2.99 -0.66 -14.69
N LEU A 19 -3.70 -1.48 -13.90
CA LEU A 19 -3.09 -2.50 -13.03
C LEU A 19 -2.42 -3.65 -13.82
N ASP A 20 -2.73 -3.76 -15.11
CA ASP A 20 -2.12 -4.71 -16.03
C ASP A 20 -0.82 -4.19 -16.67
N GLY A 21 -0.37 -2.99 -16.29
CA GLY A 21 0.82 -2.34 -16.83
C GLY A 21 0.65 -1.80 -18.26
N LYS A 22 -0.60 -1.64 -18.71
CA LYS A 22 -0.92 -1.08 -20.03
C LYS A 22 -1.57 0.28 -19.91
N PHE A 23 -1.46 1.09 -20.96
CA PHE A 23 -2.14 2.37 -21.01
C PHE A 23 -3.66 2.19 -21.06
N THR A 24 -4.38 2.96 -20.23
CA THR A 24 -5.84 2.98 -20.20
C THR A 24 -6.38 3.77 -21.40
N LYS A 25 -7.71 3.82 -21.57
CA LYS A 25 -8.34 4.70 -22.57
C LYS A 25 -7.98 6.19 -22.39
N GLN A 26 -7.56 6.60 -21.19
CA GLN A 26 -7.08 7.97 -20.94
C GLN A 26 -5.74 8.26 -21.63
N GLY A 27 -4.99 7.21 -22.02
CA GLY A 27 -3.77 7.30 -22.79
C GLY A 27 -3.95 7.59 -24.28
N ASP A 28 -5.20 7.73 -24.75
CA ASP A 28 -5.55 8.04 -26.14
C ASP A 28 -4.88 7.07 -27.13
N PHE A 29 -4.00 7.56 -28.02
CA PHE A 29 -3.29 6.73 -29.01
C PHE A 29 -2.33 5.69 -28.41
N LEU A 30 -2.05 5.76 -27.10
CA LEU A 30 -1.25 4.77 -26.39
C LEU A 30 -2.11 3.64 -25.78
N ALA A 31 -3.44 3.77 -25.76
CA ALA A 31 -4.33 2.83 -25.10
C ALA A 31 -4.06 1.37 -25.52
N GLY A 32 -3.90 0.50 -24.54
CA GLY A 32 -3.61 -0.93 -24.73
C GLY A 32 -2.13 -1.28 -24.92
N LEU A 33 -1.24 -0.31 -25.16
CA LEU A 33 0.19 -0.55 -25.20
C LEU A 33 0.77 -0.73 -23.79
N ASN A 34 1.75 -1.61 -23.66
CA ASN A 34 2.57 -1.65 -22.45
C ASN A 34 3.52 -0.44 -22.41
N VAL A 35 4.10 -0.17 -21.23
CA VAL A 35 4.95 1.00 -21.00
C VAL A 35 6.15 1.06 -21.95
N PHE A 36 6.75 -0.07 -22.32
CA PHE A 36 7.92 -0.10 -23.21
C PHE A 36 7.58 0.26 -24.65
N ASP A 37 6.49 -0.30 -25.18
CA ASP A 37 6.03 0.01 -26.54
C ASP A 37 5.50 1.44 -26.62
N ALA A 38 4.78 1.89 -25.58
CA ALA A 38 4.32 3.28 -25.49
C ALA A 38 5.48 4.29 -25.55
N ARG A 39 6.61 4.03 -24.87
CA ARG A 39 7.79 4.90 -24.94
C ARG A 39 8.32 5.02 -26.38
N LYS A 40 8.34 3.94 -27.16
CA LYS A 40 8.78 3.97 -28.57
C LYS A 40 7.81 4.80 -29.42
N THR A 41 6.50 4.57 -29.29
CA THR A 41 5.48 5.31 -30.02
C THR A 41 5.50 6.81 -29.69
N ILE A 42 5.76 7.18 -28.43
CA ILE A 42 5.91 8.60 -28.03
C ILE A 42 7.10 9.24 -28.77
N LEU A 43 8.24 8.54 -28.84
CA LEU A 43 9.43 9.05 -29.53
C LEU A 43 9.16 9.26 -31.03
N GLU A 44 8.54 8.29 -31.71
CA GLU A 44 8.13 8.40 -33.11
C GLU A 44 7.23 9.62 -33.34
N LYS A 45 6.20 9.83 -32.51
CA LYS A 45 5.28 10.97 -32.63
C LYS A 45 5.95 12.32 -32.37
N LEU A 46 6.89 12.38 -31.43
CA LEU A 46 7.66 13.61 -31.18
C LEU A 46 8.59 13.93 -32.35
N GLN A 47 9.19 12.91 -32.97
CA GLN A 47 10.03 13.07 -34.16
C GLN A 47 9.21 13.52 -35.37
N ASP A 48 8.07 12.87 -35.64
CA ASP A 48 7.14 13.23 -36.73
C ASP A 48 6.67 14.69 -36.66
N ARG A 49 6.50 15.21 -35.44
CA ARG A 49 6.04 16.59 -35.18
C ARG A 49 7.20 17.59 -35.06
N ASN A 50 8.44 17.16 -35.23
CA ASN A 50 9.64 17.97 -35.03
C ASN A 50 9.70 18.62 -33.63
N LEU A 51 9.24 17.91 -32.59
CA LEU A 51 9.25 18.32 -31.18
C LEU A 51 10.38 17.65 -30.37
N LEU A 52 11.05 16.64 -30.94
CA LEU A 52 12.17 15.97 -30.30
C LEU A 52 13.47 16.79 -30.48
N ILE A 53 13.98 17.36 -29.38
CA ILE A 53 15.19 18.19 -29.41
C ILE A 53 16.45 17.31 -29.33
N THR A 54 16.51 16.39 -28.35
CA THR A 54 17.70 15.56 -28.07
C THR A 54 17.28 14.19 -27.54
N GLN A 55 18.03 13.15 -27.90
CA GLN A 55 17.92 11.81 -27.31
C GLN A 55 19.32 11.29 -26.97
N GLN A 56 19.51 10.85 -25.73
CA GLN A 56 20.81 10.36 -25.24
C GLN A 56 20.62 9.14 -24.31
N PRO A 57 21.56 8.17 -24.33
CA PRO A 57 21.56 7.09 -23.35
C PRO A 57 21.91 7.65 -21.96
N ILE A 58 21.22 7.14 -20.93
CA ILE A 58 21.46 7.50 -19.54
C ILE A 58 21.67 6.24 -18.69
N MET A 59 22.38 6.40 -17.57
CA MET A 59 22.44 5.40 -16.50
C MET A 59 21.84 6.00 -15.24
N HIS A 60 20.89 5.29 -14.64
CA HIS A 60 20.26 5.70 -13.39
C HIS A 60 19.76 4.48 -12.59
N ALA A 61 19.40 4.71 -11.34
CA ALA A 61 18.78 3.68 -10.50
C ALA A 61 17.30 3.51 -10.85
N VAL A 62 16.88 2.26 -11.02
CA VAL A 62 15.46 1.89 -11.23
C VAL A 62 15.02 1.01 -10.08
N ASN A 63 13.86 1.32 -9.50
CA ASN A 63 13.28 0.51 -8.45
C ASN A 63 12.65 -0.74 -9.05
N ILE A 64 12.99 -1.89 -8.47
CA ILE A 64 12.47 -3.20 -8.89
C ILE A 64 11.85 -3.93 -7.71
N HIS A 65 10.85 -4.76 -8.00
CA HIS A 65 10.24 -5.61 -6.99
C HIS A 65 11.28 -6.63 -6.48
N GLU A 66 11.39 -6.77 -5.14
CA GLU A 66 12.46 -7.55 -4.51
C GLU A 66 12.50 -9.02 -4.97
N ARG A 67 11.33 -9.63 -5.25
CA ARG A 67 11.22 -11.06 -5.57
C ARG A 67 11.30 -11.32 -7.06
N CYS A 68 10.47 -10.66 -7.85
CA CYS A 68 10.37 -10.93 -9.30
C CYS A 68 11.30 -10.06 -10.16
N LYS A 69 11.98 -9.08 -9.57
CA LYS A 69 12.96 -8.20 -10.23
C LYS A 69 12.42 -7.35 -11.39
N LYS A 70 11.09 -7.24 -11.54
CA LYS A 70 10.44 -6.34 -12.51
C LYS A 70 10.42 -4.91 -11.97
N GLU A 71 10.45 -3.93 -12.88
CA GLU A 71 10.25 -2.50 -12.56
C GLU A 71 8.92 -2.28 -11.83
N ILE A 72 8.90 -1.34 -10.88
CA ILE A 72 7.69 -0.98 -10.15
C ILE A 72 7.00 0.23 -10.81
N GLU A 73 5.68 0.24 -10.71
CA GLU A 73 4.84 1.37 -11.14
C GLU A 73 4.15 2.01 -9.93
N PHE A 74 3.92 3.32 -10.01
CA PHE A 74 3.22 4.06 -8.96
C PHE A 74 1.75 4.26 -9.36
N ILE A 75 0.84 3.61 -8.64
CA ILE A 75 -0.61 3.70 -8.87
C ILE A 75 -1.29 4.13 -7.57
N LEU A 76 -2.30 5.00 -7.67
CA LEU A 76 -3.13 5.34 -6.51
C LEU A 76 -4.19 4.27 -6.30
N LEU A 77 -4.13 3.62 -5.15
CA LEU A 77 -5.10 2.63 -4.71
C LEU A 77 -5.54 2.94 -3.26
N PRO A 78 -6.82 2.70 -2.91
CA PRO A 78 -7.21 2.57 -1.51
C PRO A 78 -6.40 1.45 -0.86
N GLN A 79 -5.79 1.72 0.29
CA GLN A 79 -4.96 0.76 1.03
C GLN A 79 -5.12 0.98 2.53
N TRP A 80 -4.82 -0.05 3.32
CA TRP A 80 -4.83 0.01 4.77
C TRP A 80 -3.50 0.50 5.32
N PHE A 81 -3.54 1.54 6.15
CA PHE A 81 -2.37 2.16 6.76
C PHE A 81 -2.44 2.15 8.28
N VAL A 82 -1.31 1.85 8.92
CA VAL A 82 -1.11 2.15 10.34
C VAL A 82 -0.45 3.51 10.45
N LYS A 83 -1.09 4.42 11.19
CA LYS A 83 -0.53 5.73 11.51
C LYS A 83 0.69 5.55 12.42
N ILE A 84 1.88 5.75 11.87
CA ILE A 84 3.15 5.63 12.62
C ILE A 84 3.88 6.96 12.71
N LEU A 85 3.63 7.89 11.79
CA LEU A 85 4.29 9.20 11.79
C LEU A 85 3.97 10.00 13.06
N ALA A 86 2.73 9.90 13.54
CA ALA A 86 2.29 10.52 14.79
C ALA A 86 2.94 9.92 16.05
N TYR A 87 3.61 8.77 15.94
CA TYR A 87 4.18 8.03 17.08
C TYR A 87 5.71 7.97 17.05
N LYS A 88 6.38 8.77 16.20
CA LYS A 88 7.85 8.81 16.13
C LYS A 88 8.52 9.06 17.48
N GLU A 89 8.01 10.02 18.25
CA GLU A 89 8.56 10.33 19.57
C GLU A 89 8.44 9.16 20.54
N VAL A 90 7.30 8.45 20.52
CA VAL A 90 7.08 7.25 21.33
C VAL A 90 8.08 6.16 20.94
N LEU A 91 8.26 5.91 19.64
CA LEU A 91 9.22 4.94 19.12
C LEU A 91 10.66 5.27 19.52
N LEU A 92 11.06 6.53 19.43
CA LEU A 92 12.38 7.00 19.86
C LEU A 92 12.57 6.83 21.38
N ALA A 93 11.54 7.14 22.18
CA ALA A 93 11.59 6.91 23.62
C ALA A 93 11.72 5.42 23.98
N GLN A 94 11.08 4.51 23.23
CA GLN A 94 11.30 3.07 23.41
C GLN A 94 12.73 2.65 23.08
N ALA A 95 13.37 3.27 22.09
CA ALA A 95 14.77 3.01 21.75
C ALA A 95 15.72 3.28 22.93
N GLU A 96 15.41 4.26 23.77
CA GLU A 96 16.20 4.58 24.97
C GLU A 96 16.07 3.50 26.07
N ARG A 97 14.95 2.77 26.09
CA ARG A 97 14.66 1.73 27.09
C ARG A 97 15.21 0.35 26.73
N ILE A 98 15.47 0.11 25.44
CA ILE A 98 15.98 -1.17 24.94
C ILE A 98 17.49 -1.26 25.22
N ASN A 99 17.96 -2.40 25.70
CA ASN A 99 19.39 -2.68 25.82
C ASN A 99 19.93 -3.24 24.49
N TRP A 100 20.68 -2.43 23.75
CA TRP A 100 21.12 -2.76 22.39
C TRP A 100 22.48 -3.45 22.36
N HIS A 101 22.55 -4.57 21.64
CA HIS A 101 23.79 -5.31 21.38
C HIS A 101 23.90 -5.64 19.89
N PRO A 102 24.88 -5.09 19.15
CA PRO A 102 25.87 -4.09 19.57
C PRO A 102 25.26 -2.68 19.75
N LYS A 103 25.91 -1.83 20.55
CA LYS A 103 25.40 -0.50 20.94
C LYS A 103 25.01 0.41 19.76
N PHE A 104 25.75 0.34 18.64
CA PHE A 104 25.49 1.19 17.48
C PHE A 104 24.15 0.89 16.77
N MET A 105 23.50 -0.24 17.06
CA MET A 105 22.19 -0.55 16.50
C MET A 105 21.10 0.41 16.99
N LYS A 106 21.26 0.98 18.19
CA LYS A 106 20.38 2.03 18.69
C LYS A 106 20.35 3.22 17.75
N GLU A 107 21.53 3.70 17.33
CA GLU A 107 21.64 4.84 16.42
C GLU A 107 21.08 4.51 15.05
N ARG A 108 21.26 3.28 14.53
CA ARG A 108 20.63 2.86 13.27
C ARG A 108 19.10 2.89 13.36
N TYR A 109 18.54 2.40 14.47
CA TYR A 109 17.10 2.44 14.71
C TYR A 109 16.57 3.87 14.78
N LYS A 110 17.22 4.74 15.57
CA LYS A 110 16.84 6.16 15.71
C LYS A 110 16.86 6.88 14.36
N ASN A 111 17.96 6.73 13.62
CA ASN A 111 18.08 7.25 12.26
C ASN A 111 16.96 6.74 11.35
N TRP A 112 16.59 5.45 11.44
CA TRP A 112 15.48 4.91 10.67
C TRP A 112 14.15 5.58 11.05
N VAL A 113 13.79 5.63 12.34
CA VAL A 113 12.54 6.23 12.83
C VAL A 113 12.41 7.70 12.45
N GLU A 114 13.47 8.48 12.63
CA GLU A 114 13.51 9.90 12.27
C GLU A 114 13.20 10.12 10.79
N ASN A 115 13.71 9.24 9.91
CA ASN A 115 13.59 9.35 8.47
C ASN A 115 12.36 8.62 7.85
N ILE A 116 11.46 8.05 8.67
CA ILE A 116 10.19 7.50 8.16
C ILE A 116 9.34 8.65 7.61
N ASN A 117 8.97 8.59 6.33
CA ASN A 117 8.22 9.68 5.67
C ASN A 117 6.76 9.32 5.34
N TRP A 118 6.36 8.08 5.60
CA TRP A 118 5.04 7.56 5.23
C TRP A 118 4.47 6.70 6.35
N ASP A 119 3.15 6.70 6.47
CA ASP A 119 2.47 5.72 7.29
C ASP A 119 2.63 4.31 6.69
N TRP A 120 2.57 3.29 7.54
CA TRP A 120 2.88 1.93 7.12
C TRP A 120 1.69 1.32 6.38
N CYS A 121 1.83 1.13 5.07
CA CYS A 121 0.88 0.35 4.27
C CYS A 121 0.96 -1.13 4.64
N ILE A 122 -0.09 -1.65 5.27
CA ILE A 122 -0.18 -3.03 5.75
C ILE A 122 -1.07 -3.92 4.89
N SER A 123 -1.74 -3.41 3.86
CA SER A 123 -2.52 -4.22 2.93
C SER A 123 -1.68 -4.76 1.77
N ARG A 124 -2.02 -5.95 1.30
CA ARG A 124 -1.40 -6.61 0.14
C ARG A 124 -2.49 -7.27 -0.70
N GLN A 125 -2.44 -7.05 -2.01
CA GLN A 125 -3.32 -7.71 -2.98
C GLN A 125 -2.75 -9.11 -3.29
N ARG A 126 -2.95 -10.05 -2.37
CA ARG A 126 -2.45 -11.43 -2.47
C ARG A 126 -3.52 -12.40 -1.97
N LEU A 127 -3.51 -13.61 -2.51
CA LEU A 127 -4.43 -14.68 -2.09
C LEU A 127 -4.06 -15.30 -0.73
N TYR A 128 -2.79 -15.19 -0.31
CA TYR A 128 -2.31 -15.81 0.92
C TYR A 128 -1.87 -14.77 1.95
N GLY A 129 -2.50 -14.79 3.12
CA GLY A 129 -2.21 -13.95 4.26
C GLY A 129 -3.38 -13.93 5.25
N ILE A 130 -3.29 -13.11 6.30
CA ILE A 130 -4.41 -12.91 7.23
C ILE A 130 -5.34 -11.85 6.62
N PRO A 131 -6.64 -12.13 6.41
CA PRO A 131 -7.55 -11.15 5.83
C PRO A 131 -7.85 -10.00 6.79
N PHE A 132 -8.23 -8.83 6.26
CA PHE A 132 -8.84 -7.78 7.08
C PHE A 132 -10.29 -8.18 7.39
N PRO A 133 -10.74 -8.21 8.67
CA PRO A 133 -12.10 -8.60 9.02
C PRO A 133 -13.09 -7.44 8.76
N VAL A 134 -13.20 -7.04 7.50
CA VAL A 134 -13.92 -5.85 7.04
C VAL A 134 -14.71 -6.14 5.77
N TRP A 135 -15.89 -5.52 5.65
CA TRP A 135 -16.68 -5.44 4.44
C TRP A 135 -16.91 -3.98 4.03
N HIS A 136 -17.12 -3.76 2.73
CA HIS A 136 -17.34 -2.47 2.09
C HIS A 136 -18.78 -2.39 1.59
N CYS A 137 -19.55 -1.41 2.07
CA CYS A 137 -20.84 -1.10 1.48
C CYS A 137 -20.64 -0.39 0.14
N GLN A 138 -21.12 -0.98 -0.97
CA GLN A 138 -21.01 -0.39 -2.30
C GLN A 138 -21.91 0.83 -2.49
N ASP A 139 -23.03 0.90 -1.76
CA ASP A 139 -23.97 2.02 -1.87
C ASP A 139 -23.41 3.34 -1.32
N CYS A 140 -22.58 3.31 -0.28
CA CYS A 140 -22.10 4.54 0.39
C CYS A 140 -20.61 4.56 0.76
N GLY A 141 -19.86 3.49 0.49
CA GLY A 141 -18.43 3.38 0.80
C GLY A 141 -18.10 3.20 2.29
N GLN A 142 -19.10 2.91 3.14
CA GLN A 142 -18.88 2.69 4.56
C GLN A 142 -18.14 1.37 4.81
N LEU A 143 -17.13 1.42 5.69
CA LEU A 143 -16.45 0.26 6.22
C LEU A 143 -17.27 -0.37 7.36
N LEU A 144 -17.47 -1.68 7.28
CA LEU A 144 -18.21 -2.48 8.24
C LEU A 144 -17.24 -3.50 8.84
N PHE A 145 -17.02 -3.46 10.15
CA PHE A 145 -16.03 -4.30 10.83
C PHE A 145 -16.71 -5.51 11.47
N ALA A 146 -15.99 -6.63 11.54
CA ALA A 146 -16.42 -7.76 12.36
C ALA A 146 -16.42 -7.38 13.86
N ASP A 147 -17.32 -7.99 14.63
CA ASP A 147 -17.26 -7.87 16.09
C ASP A 147 -16.03 -8.60 16.63
N ILE A 148 -15.43 -8.07 17.70
CA ILE A 148 -14.24 -8.64 18.32
C ILE A 148 -14.46 -10.06 18.87
N ASN A 149 -15.70 -10.40 19.22
CA ASN A 149 -16.08 -11.71 19.74
C ASN A 149 -16.22 -12.77 18.64
N ASP A 150 -16.49 -12.33 17.41
CA ASP A 150 -16.63 -13.22 16.26
C ASP A 150 -15.27 -13.55 15.62
N LEU A 151 -14.21 -12.82 15.99
CA LEU A 151 -12.86 -13.06 15.47
C LEU A 151 -12.32 -14.43 15.92
N PRO A 152 -11.61 -15.17 15.02
CA PRO A 152 -11.20 -14.74 13.67
C PRO A 152 -12.30 -14.94 12.61
N VAL A 153 -12.39 -13.99 11.67
CA VAL A 153 -13.31 -14.04 10.52
C VAL A 153 -12.54 -13.77 9.22
N ASP A 154 -12.79 -14.59 8.21
CA ASP A 154 -12.46 -14.26 6.81
C ASP A 154 -13.73 -13.70 6.13
N PRO A 155 -13.76 -12.42 5.74
CA PRO A 155 -14.92 -11.83 5.09
C PRO A 155 -15.20 -12.45 3.70
N GLN A 156 -14.22 -13.08 3.06
CA GLN A 156 -14.40 -13.74 1.76
C GLN A 156 -15.18 -15.05 1.88
N GLU A 157 -15.14 -15.68 3.05
CA GLU A 157 -15.88 -16.92 3.35
C GLU A 157 -17.15 -16.68 4.16
N THR A 158 -17.22 -15.53 4.85
CA THR A 158 -18.34 -15.16 5.72
C THR A 158 -19.01 -13.89 5.24
N SER A 159 -20.29 -13.95 4.87
CA SER A 159 -21.04 -12.74 4.50
C SER A 159 -21.33 -11.86 5.72
N TYR A 160 -21.33 -10.54 5.49
CA TYR A 160 -21.74 -9.58 6.52
C TYR A 160 -23.19 -9.82 6.96
N GLN A 161 -23.42 -9.86 8.27
CA GLN A 161 -24.74 -10.07 8.83
C GLN A 161 -25.46 -8.73 8.99
N GLY A 162 -26.50 -8.51 8.18
CA GLY A 162 -27.36 -7.34 8.26
C GLY A 162 -27.13 -6.32 7.14
N LYS A 163 -27.50 -5.07 7.41
CA LYS A 163 -27.43 -3.94 6.46
C LYS A 163 -26.33 -2.98 6.85
N CYS A 164 -25.91 -2.15 5.92
CA CYS A 164 -24.97 -1.07 6.21
C CYS A 164 -25.48 -0.20 7.36
N THR A 165 -24.64 0.01 8.38
CA THR A 165 -24.95 0.81 9.57
C THR A 165 -25.15 2.30 9.30
N LYS A 166 -24.83 2.77 8.08
CA LYS A 166 -24.92 4.18 7.69
C LYS A 166 -26.06 4.48 6.71
N CYS A 167 -26.25 3.64 5.69
CA CYS A 167 -27.22 3.90 4.62
C CYS A 167 -28.31 2.83 4.48
N GLU A 168 -28.30 1.80 5.33
CA GLU A 168 -29.19 0.63 5.23
C GLU A 168 -29.08 -0.17 3.92
N GLY A 169 -28.06 0.11 3.11
CA GLY A 169 -27.72 -0.60 1.90
C GLY A 169 -27.42 -2.08 2.15
N THR A 170 -27.69 -2.89 1.13
CA THR A 170 -27.51 -4.35 1.17
C THR A 170 -26.40 -4.83 0.23
N ASP A 171 -25.89 -3.97 -0.65
CA ASP A 171 -24.75 -4.30 -1.49
C ASP A 171 -23.46 -4.14 -0.67
N ILE A 172 -23.01 -5.25 -0.10
CA ILE A 172 -21.89 -5.32 0.84
C ILE A 172 -20.93 -6.39 0.33
N ILE A 173 -19.71 -5.98 0.01
CA ILE A 173 -18.67 -6.87 -0.51
C ILE A 173 -17.54 -7.03 0.51
N PRO A 174 -16.86 -8.18 0.55
CA PRO A 174 -15.74 -8.37 1.46
C PRO A 174 -14.51 -7.57 1.03
N ASP A 175 -13.67 -7.20 2.00
CA ASP A 175 -12.30 -6.81 1.72
C ASP A 175 -11.50 -8.03 1.24
N THR A 176 -10.79 -7.90 0.14
CA THR A 176 -9.98 -8.97 -0.46
C THR A 176 -8.49 -8.82 -0.18
N ASP A 177 -8.08 -7.73 0.47
CA ASP A 177 -6.68 -7.53 0.85
C ASP A 177 -6.32 -8.42 2.04
N VAL A 178 -5.05 -8.81 2.08
CA VAL A 178 -4.46 -9.51 3.23
C VAL A 178 -3.41 -8.64 3.90
N MET A 179 -3.21 -8.86 5.19
CA MET A 179 -2.21 -8.18 5.99
C MET A 179 -0.79 -8.54 5.54
N ASP A 180 0.08 -7.53 5.57
CA ASP A 180 1.50 -7.66 5.31
C ASP A 180 2.16 -8.64 6.29
N THR A 181 3.04 -9.50 5.78
CA THR A 181 3.76 -10.47 6.61
C THR A 181 4.59 -9.79 7.71
N TRP A 182 5.11 -8.59 7.45
CA TRP A 182 5.80 -7.81 8.47
C TRP A 182 4.85 -7.32 9.57
N ASN A 183 3.59 -7.01 9.24
CA ASN A 183 2.58 -6.62 10.21
C ASN A 183 2.28 -7.78 11.17
N THR A 184 2.03 -8.97 10.64
CA THR A 184 1.72 -10.14 11.47
C THR A 184 2.93 -10.58 12.30
N SER A 185 4.13 -10.60 11.70
CA SER A 185 5.36 -10.96 12.43
C SER A 185 5.73 -9.96 13.55
N SER A 186 5.34 -8.69 13.43
CA SER A 186 5.59 -7.68 14.47
C SER A 186 4.85 -7.97 15.77
N LEU A 187 3.76 -8.77 15.70
CA LEU A 187 2.97 -9.19 16.85
C LEU A 187 3.52 -10.45 17.54
N THR A 188 4.57 -11.06 17.01
CA THR A 188 5.13 -12.32 17.54
C THR A 188 5.38 -12.28 19.06
N PRO A 189 6.01 -11.23 19.65
CA PRO A 189 6.22 -11.19 21.09
C PRO A 189 4.92 -11.22 21.90
N TYR A 190 3.88 -10.54 21.40
CA TYR A 190 2.56 -10.51 22.03
C TYR A 190 1.85 -11.86 21.92
N ILE A 191 1.87 -12.47 20.72
CA ILE A 191 1.27 -13.79 20.48
C ILE A 191 1.93 -14.85 21.38
N CYS A 192 3.26 -14.89 21.43
CA CYS A 192 4.00 -15.81 22.30
C CYS A 192 3.66 -15.58 23.78
N TYR A 193 3.57 -14.32 24.21
CA TYR A 193 3.19 -13.99 25.59
C TYR A 193 1.79 -14.50 25.95
N GLN A 194 0.80 -14.30 25.07
CA GLN A 194 -0.56 -14.78 25.28
C GLN A 194 -0.65 -16.31 25.34
N LEU A 195 0.08 -17.00 24.45
CA LEU A 195 0.10 -18.47 24.42
C LEU A 195 0.69 -19.07 25.69
N LEU A 196 1.72 -18.44 26.27
CA LEU A 196 2.40 -18.95 27.46
C LEU A 196 1.67 -18.62 28.77
N ASN A 197 0.95 -17.50 28.84
CA ASN A 197 0.33 -17.02 30.08
C ASN A 197 -1.18 -17.25 30.16
N GLY A 198 -1.76 -17.89 29.14
CA GLY A 198 -3.20 -18.06 28.98
C GLY A 198 -3.86 -16.74 28.57
N ASN A 199 -4.94 -16.84 27.79
CA ASN A 199 -5.72 -15.69 27.30
C ASN A 199 -6.39 -14.95 28.47
N LYS A 200 -5.64 -14.09 29.18
CA LYS A 200 -6.21 -12.95 29.89
C LYS A 200 -6.38 -11.83 28.86
N ARG A 201 -7.47 -11.90 28.08
CA ARG A 201 -8.00 -10.73 27.36
C ARG A 201 -8.51 -9.72 28.37
#